data_AF-A0A8C0XDD9-F1
#
_entry.id   AF-A0A8C0XDD9-F1
#
_cell.length_a   1.000
_cell.length_b   1.000
_cell.length_c   1.000
_cell.angle_alpha   90.00
_cell.angle_beta   90.00
_cell.angle_gamma   90.00
#
_symmetry.space_group_name_H-M   'P 1'
#
loop_
_entity.id
_entity.type
_entity.pdbx_description
1 polymer ?
#
loop_
_entity_poly.entity_id
_entity_poly.type
_entity_poly.pdbx_seq_one_letter_code
_entity_poly.pdbx_strand_id
1 'polypeptide(L)'
;MKTLLLSFGLGLIAVSGTWYLKAVASDKGNPGKMLESVSVTPMTVKILEEGSLEIKFTIRITGQCREMTTVLKKTNELGKYTSQKGKCVIHIIKSSVEGIFFCEGQLHGQQIQTANLVGRDPEISQEVLKNFKKFTEARGLNSENIFIPKQRGSNPTCPVGVIPASAGIPAQGR
;
A
#
# COMPACT_ATOMS: atom_id res chain seq x y z
N MET A 1 -37.79 -8.09 14.47
CA MET A 1 -37.38 -7.95 13.06
C MET A 1 -35.90 -8.31 12.94
N LYS A 2 -35.61 -9.52 12.45
CA LYS A 2 -34.28 -10.10 12.33
C LYS A 2 -33.94 -10.24 10.83
N THR A 3 -33.48 -9.18 10.18
CA THR A 3 -32.92 -9.29 8.80
C THR A 3 -32.02 -8.10 8.49
N LEU A 4 -30.79 -8.09 9.02
CA LEU A 4 -29.75 -7.13 8.60
C LEU A 4 -28.32 -7.65 8.79
N LEU A 5 -28.14 -8.97 8.92
CA LEU A 5 -26.84 -9.59 9.20
C LEU A 5 -26.16 -10.19 7.96
N LEU A 6 -26.84 -10.30 6.81
CA LEU A 6 -26.28 -10.99 5.63
C LEU A 6 -25.56 -10.06 4.64
N SER A 7 -25.81 -8.75 4.66
CA SER A 7 -25.10 -7.80 3.77
C SER A 7 -23.70 -7.43 4.27
N PHE A 8 -23.45 -7.51 5.58
CA PHE A 8 -22.14 -7.16 6.18
C PHE A 8 -21.05 -8.20 5.87
N GLY A 9 -21.40 -9.48 5.75
CA GLY A 9 -20.44 -10.56 5.44
C GLY A 9 -19.89 -10.46 4.02
N LEU A 10 -20.75 -10.23 3.02
CA LEU A 10 -20.36 -10.19 1.60
C LEU A 10 -19.47 -8.99 1.25
N GLY A 11 -19.72 -7.82 1.85
CA GLY A 11 -18.91 -6.61 1.61
C GLY A 11 -17.46 -6.74 2.10
N LEU A 12 -17.25 -7.39 3.24
CA LEU A 12 -15.93 -7.64 3.81
C LEU A 12 -15.17 -8.74 3.06
N ILE A 13 -15.83 -9.86 2.71
CA ILE A 13 -15.23 -10.93 1.90
C ILE A 13 -14.68 -10.35 0.57
N ALA A 14 -15.41 -9.40 -0.03
CA ALA A 14 -14.98 -8.69 -1.24
C ALA A 14 -13.76 -7.76 -1.07
N VAL A 15 -13.23 -7.55 0.14
CA VAL A 15 -12.01 -6.76 0.40
C VAL A 15 -10.78 -7.66 0.58
N SER A 16 -10.95 -8.89 1.06
CA SER A 16 -9.83 -9.83 1.18
C SER A 16 -9.26 -10.28 -0.18
N GLY A 17 -8.06 -10.85 -0.15
CA GLY A 17 -7.38 -11.41 -1.33
C GLY A 17 -6.33 -10.49 -1.92
N THR A 18 -6.00 -10.73 -3.19
CA THR A 18 -4.94 -10.02 -3.90
C THR A 18 -5.39 -8.66 -4.38
N TRP A 19 -4.53 -7.65 -4.19
CA TRP A 19 -4.69 -6.28 -4.68
C TRP A 19 -3.37 -5.76 -5.22
N TYR A 20 -3.42 -4.85 -6.19
CA TYR A 20 -2.25 -4.26 -6.83
C TYR A 20 -2.20 -2.78 -6.54
N LEU A 21 -1.06 -2.27 -6.09
CA LEU A 21 -0.82 -0.84 -5.91
C LEU A 21 -0.55 -0.20 -7.27
N LYS A 22 -1.48 0.60 -7.78
CA LYS A 22 -1.44 1.15 -9.14
C LYS A 22 -0.80 2.53 -9.22
N ALA A 23 -1.10 3.39 -8.25
CA ALA A 23 -0.60 4.75 -8.22
C ALA A 23 -0.55 5.29 -6.79
N VAL A 24 0.36 6.23 -6.54
CA VAL A 24 0.57 6.89 -5.26
C VAL A 24 0.66 8.40 -5.47
N ALA A 25 -0.03 9.16 -4.63
CA ALA A 25 0.08 10.61 -4.56
C ALA A 25 0.27 11.06 -3.11
N SER A 26 0.91 12.21 -2.94
CA SER A 26 1.21 12.80 -1.63
C SER A 26 1.04 14.32 -1.70
N ASP A 27 0.65 14.95 -0.59
CA ASP A 27 0.70 16.41 -0.43
C ASP A 27 2.16 16.90 -0.31
N LYS A 28 3.02 16.08 0.29
CA LYS A 28 4.43 16.40 0.56
C LYS A 28 5.37 15.45 -0.16
N GLY A 29 6.42 16.04 -0.73
CA GLY A 29 7.47 15.33 -1.45
C GLY A 29 7.01 14.74 -2.78
N ASN A 30 7.96 14.22 -3.55
CA ASN A 30 7.67 13.40 -4.72
C ASN A 30 7.90 11.93 -4.30
N PRO A 31 6.83 11.11 -4.15
CA PRO A 31 6.99 9.69 -3.85
C PRO A 31 7.94 9.03 -4.86
N GLY A 32 7.84 9.39 -6.14
CA GLY A 32 8.73 8.94 -7.21
C GLY A 32 10.20 9.23 -6.98
N LYS A 33 10.61 10.37 -6.41
CA LYS A 33 12.05 10.65 -6.16
C LYS A 33 12.68 9.74 -5.09
N MET A 34 11.89 9.21 -4.15
CA MET A 34 12.34 8.14 -3.23
C MET A 34 12.17 6.73 -3.84
N LEU A 35 11.34 6.61 -4.88
CA LEU A 35 10.81 5.35 -5.39
C LEU A 35 11.16 5.09 -6.88
N GLU A 36 12.10 5.84 -7.48
CA GLU A 36 12.45 5.80 -8.91
C GLU A 36 12.89 4.40 -9.39
N SER A 37 13.43 3.58 -8.47
CA SER A 37 13.77 2.17 -8.70
C SER A 37 12.89 1.21 -7.90
N VAL A 38 11.66 1.61 -7.60
CA VAL A 38 10.74 0.81 -6.80
C VAL A 38 9.84 -0.04 -7.64
N SER A 39 9.86 -1.31 -7.26
CA SER A 39 8.92 -2.30 -7.76
C SER A 39 8.21 -2.93 -6.58
N VAL A 40 6.96 -3.30 -6.81
CA VAL A 40 6.06 -3.78 -5.78
C VAL A 40 5.50 -5.13 -6.19
N THR A 41 5.37 -6.05 -5.23
CA THR A 41 4.62 -7.30 -5.43
C THR A 41 3.13 -7.05 -5.23
N PRO A 42 2.25 -7.95 -5.67
CA PRO A 42 0.84 -7.88 -5.30
C PRO A 42 0.71 -7.87 -3.78
N MET A 43 -0.21 -7.05 -3.28
CA MET A 43 -0.57 -7.00 -1.87
C MET A 43 -1.55 -8.12 -1.55
N THR A 44 -1.32 -8.78 -0.42
CA THR A 44 -2.30 -9.68 0.18
C THR A 44 -3.04 -8.93 1.26
N VAL A 45 -4.37 -8.84 1.13
CA VAL A 45 -5.26 -8.27 2.15
C VAL A 45 -5.98 -9.40 2.87
N LYS A 46 -5.79 -9.50 4.18
CA LYS A 46 -6.50 -10.44 5.04
C LYS A 46 -7.41 -9.69 5.99
N ILE A 47 -8.58 -10.25 6.24
CA ILE A 47 -9.48 -9.74 7.28
C ILE A 47 -9.07 -10.42 8.58
N LEU A 48 -8.79 -9.61 9.59
CA LEU A 48 -8.50 -10.05 10.95
C LEU A 48 -9.79 -10.05 11.78
N GLU A 49 -9.66 -10.45 13.03
CA GLU A 49 -10.73 -10.35 14.03
C GLU A 49 -11.31 -8.93 14.08
N GLU A 50 -12.60 -8.86 14.40
CA GLU A 50 -13.40 -7.63 14.48
C GLU A 50 -13.53 -6.84 13.15
N GLY A 51 -12.96 -7.35 12.06
CA GLY A 51 -13.02 -6.73 10.73
C GLY A 51 -11.87 -5.74 10.45
N SER A 52 -10.80 -5.78 11.24
CA SER A 52 -9.54 -5.11 10.91
C SER A 52 -8.89 -5.76 9.68
N LEU A 53 -7.96 -5.08 9.02
CA LEU A 53 -7.31 -5.59 7.81
C LEU A 53 -5.80 -5.70 8.01
N GLU A 54 -5.21 -6.82 7.63
CA GLU A 54 -3.77 -6.98 7.46
C GLU A 54 -3.41 -6.88 5.97
N ILE A 55 -2.45 -6.04 5.64
CA ILE A 55 -1.95 -5.84 4.29
C ILE A 55 -0.46 -6.23 4.27
N LYS A 56 -0.10 -7.15 3.39
CA LYS A 56 1.27 -7.65 3.22
C LYS A 56 1.73 -7.50 1.78
N PHE A 57 2.92 -6.97 1.57
CA PHE A 57 3.53 -6.83 0.26
C PHE A 57 5.04 -6.61 0.38
N THR A 58 5.77 -6.79 -0.71
CA THR A 58 7.20 -6.55 -0.77
C THR A 58 7.47 -5.37 -1.69
N ILE A 59 8.27 -4.43 -1.20
CA ILE A 59 8.84 -3.36 -2.01
C ILE A 59 10.31 -3.65 -2.26
N ARG A 60 10.78 -3.42 -3.48
CA ARG A 60 12.21 -3.46 -3.79
C ARG A 60 12.67 -2.05 -4.07
N ILE A 61 13.55 -1.51 -3.21
CA ILE A 61 14.15 -0.18 -3.34
C ILE A 61 15.63 -0.37 -3.62
N THR A 62 16.15 0.22 -4.71
CA THR A 62 17.58 0.19 -5.05
C THR A 62 18.18 -1.23 -5.00
N GLY A 63 17.45 -2.21 -5.53
CA GLY A 63 17.88 -3.61 -5.54
C GLY A 63 17.59 -4.40 -4.27
N GLN A 64 17.36 -3.76 -3.12
CA GLN A 64 17.06 -4.42 -1.83
C GLN A 64 15.55 -4.64 -1.65
N CYS A 65 15.17 -5.85 -1.25
CA CYS A 65 13.78 -6.16 -0.94
C CYS A 65 13.47 -5.91 0.54
N ARG A 66 12.31 -5.34 0.80
CA ARG A 66 11.76 -5.12 2.14
C ARG A 66 10.32 -5.61 2.16
N GLU A 67 10.06 -6.58 3.03
CA GLU A 67 8.70 -7.00 3.31
C GLU A 67 8.01 -5.97 4.18
N MET A 68 6.81 -5.58 3.78
CA MET A 68 5.98 -4.60 4.44
C MET A 68 4.73 -5.30 4.96
N THR A 69 4.48 -5.17 6.25
CA THR A 69 3.22 -5.58 6.87
C THR A 69 2.58 -4.36 7.53
N THR A 70 1.32 -4.11 7.22
CA THR A 70 0.52 -3.03 7.82
C THR A 70 -0.81 -3.57 8.30
N VAL A 71 -1.22 -3.18 9.51
CA VAL A 71 -2.54 -3.48 10.06
C VAL A 71 -3.36 -2.20 10.07
N LEU A 72 -4.51 -2.24 9.39
CA LEU A 72 -5.55 -1.23 9.44
C LEU A 72 -6.57 -1.64 10.50
N LYS A 73 -6.59 -0.95 11.63
CA LYS A 73 -7.55 -1.19 12.70
C LYS A 73 -8.89 -0.59 12.31
N LYS A 74 -9.94 -1.40 12.36
CA LYS A 74 -11.31 -0.95 12.09
C LYS A 74 -11.73 0.13 13.10
N THR A 75 -12.55 1.08 12.64
CA THR A 75 -13.22 2.04 13.52
C THR A 75 -14.73 1.81 13.52
N ASN A 76 -15.47 2.56 14.35
CA ASN A 76 -16.92 2.52 14.36
C ASN A 76 -17.56 3.16 13.11
N GLU A 77 -16.78 3.93 12.35
CA GLU A 77 -17.22 4.56 11.10
C GLU A 77 -16.93 3.64 9.90
N LEU A 78 -17.94 3.42 9.06
CA LEU A 78 -17.82 2.58 7.88
C LEU A 78 -16.79 3.16 6.89
N GLY A 79 -15.90 2.29 6.38
CA GLY A 79 -14.85 2.70 5.45
C GLY A 79 -13.69 3.46 6.09
N LYS A 80 -13.72 3.69 7.41
CA LYS A 80 -12.67 4.39 8.15
C LYS A 80 -11.90 3.42 9.04
N TYR A 81 -10.58 3.52 8.94
CA TYR A 81 -9.61 2.71 9.66
C TYR A 81 -8.54 3.60 10.28
N THR A 82 -7.73 3.04 11.17
CA THR A 82 -6.52 3.68 11.68
C THR A 82 -5.30 2.79 11.46
N SER A 83 -4.16 3.41 11.18
CA SER A 83 -2.87 2.74 11.03
C SER A 83 -1.80 3.43 11.87
N GLN A 84 -0.59 2.85 11.93
CA GLN A 84 0.57 3.46 12.58
C GLN A 84 0.31 3.91 14.03
N LYS A 85 -0.36 3.06 14.82
CA LYS A 85 -0.78 3.36 16.20
C LYS A 85 -1.70 4.60 16.30
N GLY A 86 -2.58 4.80 15.32
CA GLY A 86 -3.54 5.92 15.30
C GLY A 86 -3.01 7.20 14.66
N LYS A 87 -1.74 7.22 14.23
CA LYS A 87 -1.14 8.41 13.61
C LYS A 87 -1.68 8.72 12.22
N CYS A 88 -2.28 7.74 11.55
CA CYS A 88 -2.93 7.94 10.26
C CYS A 88 -4.34 7.37 10.28
N VAL A 89 -5.30 8.22 9.93
CA VAL A 89 -6.68 7.86 9.64
C VAL A 89 -6.75 7.48 8.17
N ILE A 90 -7.21 6.26 7.89
CA ILE A 90 -7.32 5.72 6.54
C ILE A 90 -8.79 5.70 6.13
N HIS A 91 -9.11 6.41 5.07
CA HIS A 91 -10.39 6.35 4.38
C HIS A 91 -10.27 5.39 3.19
N ILE A 92 -11.04 4.31 3.21
CA ILE A 92 -11.15 3.35 2.11
C ILE A 92 -12.35 3.76 1.25
N ILE A 93 -12.06 4.32 0.09
CA ILE A 93 -13.06 4.73 -0.90
C ILE A 93 -13.07 3.67 -1.99
N LYS A 94 -14.11 2.83 -2.01
CA LYS A 94 -14.16 1.63 -2.85
C LYS A 94 -15.21 1.75 -3.97
N SER A 95 -14.84 1.26 -5.15
CA SER A 95 -15.72 0.93 -6.27
C SER A 95 -15.75 -0.60 -6.48
N SER A 96 -16.47 -1.09 -7.51
CA SER A 96 -16.54 -2.52 -7.80
C SER A 96 -15.18 -3.16 -8.15
N VAL A 97 -14.26 -2.40 -8.76
CA VAL A 97 -12.98 -2.92 -9.30
C VAL A 97 -11.73 -2.19 -8.77
N GLU A 98 -11.87 -0.92 -8.40
CA GLU A 98 -10.80 -0.09 -7.83
C GLU A 98 -11.12 0.34 -6.40
N GLY A 99 -10.09 0.68 -5.63
CA GLY A 99 -10.18 1.33 -4.34
C GLY A 99 -9.11 2.41 -4.17
N ILE A 100 -9.37 3.37 -3.30
CA ILE A 100 -8.40 4.37 -2.86
C ILE A 100 -8.23 4.22 -1.35
N PHE A 101 -6.99 4.05 -0.91
CA PHE A 101 -6.62 4.22 0.50
C PHE A 101 -6.08 5.62 0.69
N PHE A 102 -6.88 6.48 1.31
CA PHE A 102 -6.51 7.86 1.59
C PHE A 102 -6.13 7.99 3.07
N CYS A 103 -4.88 8.33 3.33
CA CYS A 103 -4.32 8.53 4.66
C CYS A 103 -4.28 10.02 4.97
N GLU A 104 -4.86 10.41 6.09
CA GLU A 104 -4.69 11.72 6.70
C GLU A 104 -4.05 11.52 8.07
N GLY A 105 -2.88 12.13 8.30
CA GLY A 105 -2.21 11.90 9.57
C GLY A 105 -0.85 12.51 9.71
N GLN A 106 -0.03 11.89 10.55
CA GLN A 106 1.35 12.27 10.78
C GLN A 106 2.30 11.10 10.55
N LEU A 107 3.39 11.37 9.84
CA LEU A 107 4.52 10.46 9.66
C LEU A 107 5.80 11.18 10.10
N HIS A 108 6.56 10.57 10.99
CA HIS A 108 7.77 11.16 11.60
C HIS A 108 7.55 12.58 12.17
N GLY A 109 6.36 12.85 12.74
CA GLY A 109 6.03 14.15 13.35
C GLY A 109 5.62 15.23 12.35
N GLN A 110 5.60 14.94 11.05
CA GLN A 110 5.08 15.84 10.04
C GLN A 110 3.68 15.41 9.61
N GLN A 111 2.76 16.37 9.51
CA GLN A 111 1.45 16.12 8.91
C GLN A 111 1.64 15.73 7.45
N ILE A 112 1.05 14.62 7.03
CA ILE A 112 1.10 14.12 5.65
C ILE A 112 -0.29 13.68 5.21
N GLN A 113 -0.54 13.80 3.92
CA GLN A 113 -1.68 13.21 3.25
C GLN A 113 -1.20 12.37 2.08
N THR A 114 -1.64 11.13 2.02
CA THR A 114 -1.26 10.23 0.92
C THR A 114 -2.47 9.49 0.38
N ALA A 115 -2.51 9.29 -0.94
CA ALA A 115 -3.53 8.50 -1.59
C ALA A 115 -2.88 7.36 -2.36
N ASN A 116 -3.34 6.14 -2.13
CA ASN A 116 -2.92 4.94 -2.85
C ASN A 116 -4.08 4.40 -3.65
N LEU A 117 -3.97 4.42 -4.98
CA LEU A 117 -4.90 3.73 -5.87
C LEU A 117 -4.56 2.24 -5.91
N VAL A 118 -5.56 1.40 -5.67
CA VAL A 118 -5.42 -0.05 -5.64
C VAL A 118 -6.50 -0.71 -6.48
N GLY A 119 -6.20 -1.84 -7.12
CA GLY A 119 -7.19 -2.59 -7.89
C GLY A 119 -6.97 -4.09 -7.86
N ARG A 120 -7.94 -4.84 -8.39
CA ARG A 120 -7.85 -6.32 -8.48
C ARG A 120 -6.96 -6.80 -9.61
N ASP A 121 -6.73 -5.95 -10.60
CA ASP A 121 -5.84 -6.17 -11.73
C ASP A 121 -4.66 -5.17 -11.65
N PRO A 122 -3.44 -5.49 -12.11
CA PRO A 122 -2.31 -4.56 -12.09
C PRO A 122 -2.41 -3.37 -13.07
N GLU A 123 -3.19 -3.47 -14.14
CA GLU A 123 -3.25 -2.46 -15.19
C GLU A 123 -4.01 -1.21 -14.76
N ILE A 124 -3.57 -0.06 -15.26
CA ILE A 124 -4.20 1.23 -15.04
C ILE A 124 -4.70 1.81 -16.36
N SER A 125 -6.01 1.85 -16.55
CA SER A 125 -6.60 2.50 -17.71
C SER A 125 -6.45 4.02 -17.62
N GLN A 126 -6.49 4.70 -18.77
CA GLN A 126 -6.43 6.16 -18.83
C GLN A 126 -7.59 6.81 -18.05
N GLU A 127 -8.77 6.19 -18.07
CA GLU A 127 -9.95 6.67 -17.33
C GLU A 127 -9.73 6.59 -15.81
N VAL A 128 -9.23 5.45 -15.32
CA VAL A 128 -8.93 5.26 -13.90
C VAL A 128 -7.87 6.27 -13.43
N LEU A 129 -6.80 6.46 -14.21
CA LEU A 129 -5.77 7.45 -13.88
C LEU A 129 -6.31 8.88 -13.88
N LYS A 130 -7.18 9.23 -14.85
CA LYS A 130 -7.83 10.56 -14.90
C LYS A 130 -8.73 10.80 -13.69
N ASN A 131 -9.51 9.80 -13.29
CA ASN A 131 -10.36 9.90 -12.11
C ASN A 131 -9.54 10.00 -10.82
N PHE A 132 -8.44 9.26 -10.73
CA PHE A 132 -7.49 9.39 -9.63
C PHE A 132 -6.85 10.79 -9.59
N LYS A 133 -6.47 11.36 -10.72
CA LYS A 133 -5.94 12.73 -10.80
C LYS A 133 -6.94 13.78 -10.30
N LYS A 134 -8.21 13.67 -10.70
CA LYS A 134 -9.28 14.55 -10.17
C LYS A 134 -9.45 14.40 -8.66
N PHE A 135 -9.36 13.16 -8.15
CA PHE A 135 -9.41 12.91 -6.72
C PHE A 135 -8.25 13.55 -5.98
N THR A 136 -7.02 13.44 -6.49
CA THR A 136 -5.83 14.02 -5.86
C THR A 136 -5.90 15.55 -5.85
N GLU A 137 -6.34 16.18 -6.94
CA GLU A 137 -6.57 17.63 -7.04
C GLU A 137 -7.61 18.11 -6.01
N ALA A 138 -8.75 17.43 -5.93
CA ALA A 138 -9.82 17.78 -4.99
C ALA A 138 -9.40 17.65 -3.51
N ARG A 139 -8.36 16.88 -3.22
CA ARG A 139 -7.80 16.68 -1.88
C ARG A 139 -6.55 17.52 -1.60
N GLY A 140 -6.14 18.38 -2.54
CA GLY A 140 -4.93 19.20 -2.39
C GLY A 140 -3.62 18.41 -2.41
N LEU A 141 -3.63 17.20 -2.97
CA LEU A 141 -2.43 16.40 -3.20
C LEU A 141 -1.73 16.86 -4.48
N ASN A 142 -0.44 16.56 -4.62
CA ASN A 142 0.29 16.89 -5.83
C ASN A 142 -0.11 15.94 -6.99
N SER A 143 -0.98 16.42 -7.87
CA SER A 143 -1.52 15.65 -9.00
C SER A 143 -0.56 15.56 -10.20
N GLU A 144 0.52 16.34 -10.20
CA GLU A 144 1.58 16.32 -11.22
C GLU A 144 2.66 15.29 -10.90
N ASN A 145 2.87 14.98 -9.61
CA ASN A 145 3.87 14.02 -9.13
C ASN A 145 3.25 12.70 -8.67
N ILE A 146 2.31 12.17 -9.46
CA ILE A 146 1.76 10.83 -9.23
C ILE A 146 2.82 9.79 -9.57
N PHE A 147 3.12 8.91 -8.62
CA PHE A 147 4.05 7.80 -8.81
C PHE A 147 3.30 6.52 -9.20
N ILE A 148 3.73 5.88 -10.28
CA ILE A 148 3.20 4.58 -10.75
C ILE A 148 4.31 3.52 -10.55
N PRO A 149 4.18 2.60 -9.59
CA PRO A 149 5.20 1.59 -9.33
C PRO A 149 5.23 0.51 -10.42
N LYS A 150 6.42 -0.07 -10.65
CA LYS A 150 6.55 -1.26 -11.50
C LYS A 150 6.05 -2.50 -10.76
N GLN A 151 5.10 -3.22 -11.34
CA GLN A 151 4.63 -4.51 -10.79
C GLN A 151 5.69 -5.60 -10.98
N ARG A 152 5.89 -6.45 -9.96
CA ARG A 152 6.57 -7.75 -10.09
C ARG A 152 5.56 -8.86 -9.88
N GLY A 153 5.75 -9.98 -10.58
CA GLY A 153 5.06 -11.22 -10.22
C GLY A 153 5.41 -11.65 -8.80
N SER A 154 4.62 -12.56 -8.23
CA SER A 154 4.85 -13.16 -6.90
C SER A 154 6.14 -14.00 -6.77
N ASN A 155 6.96 -14.05 -7.82
CA ASN A 155 8.14 -14.90 -7.92
C ASN A 155 9.22 -14.46 -6.90
N PRO A 156 9.65 -15.33 -5.96
CA PRO A 156 10.47 -14.97 -4.80
C PRO A 156 11.94 -14.66 -5.11
N THR A 157 12.28 -14.15 -6.30
CA THR A 157 13.64 -13.68 -6.60
C THR A 157 13.93 -12.31 -5.99
N CYS A 158 13.65 -12.22 -4.69
CA CYS A 158 14.42 -11.43 -3.76
C CYS A 158 15.44 -12.38 -3.17
N PRO A 159 16.66 -12.52 -3.73
CA PRO A 159 17.72 -13.15 -2.98
C PRO A 159 17.83 -12.38 -1.67
N VAL A 160 17.51 -13.04 -0.55
CA VAL A 160 17.94 -12.59 0.78
C VAL A 160 19.42 -12.29 0.59
N GLY A 161 19.85 -11.05 0.84
CA GLY A 161 21.25 -10.69 0.70
C GLY A 161 22.06 -11.67 1.56
N VAL A 162 22.67 -12.67 0.92
CA VAL A 162 23.60 -13.55 1.58
C VAL A 162 24.79 -12.64 1.86
N ILE A 163 24.97 -12.25 3.11
CA ILE A 163 26.25 -11.70 3.56
C ILE A 163 27.28 -12.77 3.16
N PRO A 164 28.27 -12.49 2.30
CA PRO A 164 29.26 -13.49 1.95
C PRO A 164 29.99 -13.87 3.24
N ALA A 165 29.81 -15.09 3.70
CA ALA A 165 30.66 -15.70 4.70
C ALA A 165 32.02 -16.04 4.06
N SER A 166 32.76 -15.00 3.65
CA SER A 166 34.13 -15.11 3.18
C SER A 166 34.80 -13.74 3.13
N ALA A 167 35.00 -13.14 4.29
CA ALA A 167 36.20 -12.35 4.52
C ALA A 167 37.02 -13.10 5.57
N GLY A 168 37.55 -14.26 5.15
CA GLY A 168 38.67 -14.88 5.85
C GLY A 168 39.78 -13.85 5.85
N ILE A 169 40.12 -13.35 7.03
CA ILE A 169 41.34 -12.57 7.23
C ILE A 169 42.49 -13.51 6.82
N PRO A 170 43.34 -13.14 5.85
CA PRO A 170 44.56 -13.90 5.63
C PRO A 170 45.43 -13.72 6.87
N ALA A 171 45.66 -14.81 7.60
CA ALA A 171 46.73 -14.89 8.57
C ALA A 171 48.05 -14.70 7.81
N GLN A 172 48.58 -13.48 7.84
CA GLN A 172 49.91 -13.21 7.34
C GLN A 172 50.88 -13.51 8.48
N GLY A 173 51.46 -14.70 8.43
CA GLY A 173 52.52 -15.10 9.34
C GLY A 173 53.79 -14.29 9.09
N ARG A 174 54.40 -13.85 10.18
CA ARG A 174 55.84 -13.96 10.40
C ARG A 174 56.12 -13.99 11.89
#